data_AF-A0A9N7NDP0-F1
#
_entry.id   AF-A0A9N7NDP0-F1
#
_cell.length_a   1.000
_cell.length_b   1.000
_cell.length_c   1.000
_cell.angle_alpha   90.00
_cell.angle_beta   90.00
_cell.angle_gamma   90.00
#
_symmetry.space_group_name_H-M   'P 1'
#
loop_
_entity.id
_entity.type
_entity.pdbx_description
1 polymer ?
#
loop_
_entity_poly.entity_id
_entity_poly.type
_entity_poly.pdbx_seq_one_letter_code
_entity_poly.pdbx_strand_id
1 'polypeptide(L)'
;MEFQSEQSREIFDGLRKNGRGKIEIKRIENTTNRQVTFCKRRNGLLKKAYELSVLCDAEVALIVFSSRGRLYEYSNHSVKATIDRYKKASSDSSNNGSISEANTQYYQQEASKLRAQISNLQNQNRNMLGEALGGLSLRELKNLEGRVERGISRIRSKKNELLFAEIEYMQKREIDLHHNNQYLRAKIAETERVQQHMNLMPGSSDFELGQPQTFDARNFLQVNGLQPNDDPPLQLV
;
A
#
# COMPACT_ATOMS: atom_id res chain seq x y z
N MET A 1 58.50 -55.09 23.78
CA MET A 1 57.82 -54.16 22.86
C MET A 1 56.32 -54.27 23.13
N GLU A 2 55.91 -53.89 24.35
CA GLU A 2 54.64 -54.33 24.95
C GLU A 2 54.04 -53.23 25.85
N PHE A 3 54.18 -51.98 25.42
CA PHE A 3 53.75 -50.80 26.20
C PHE A 3 52.90 -49.80 25.39
N GLN A 4 52.35 -50.23 24.25
CA GLN A 4 51.45 -49.41 23.42
C GLN A 4 50.04 -50.00 23.21
N SER A 5 49.75 -51.19 23.74
CA SER A 5 48.49 -51.90 23.49
C SER A 5 47.41 -51.72 24.58
N GLU A 6 47.75 -51.22 25.77
CA GLU A 6 46.76 -50.98 26.84
C GLU A 6 46.14 -49.59 26.77
N GLN A 7 46.92 -48.58 26.38
CA GLN A 7 46.43 -47.19 26.26
C GLN A 7 45.42 -47.00 25.11
N SER A 8 45.43 -47.91 24.11
CA SER A 8 44.44 -47.93 23.03
C SER A 8 43.15 -48.67 23.39
N ARG A 9 43.16 -49.54 24.42
CA ARG A 9 41.98 -50.26 24.89
C ARG A 9 41.11 -49.42 25.83
N GLU A 10 41.70 -48.51 26.61
CA GLU A 10 40.94 -47.58 27.46
C GLU A 10 40.25 -46.45 26.67
N ILE A 11 40.75 -46.10 25.48
CA ILE A 11 40.12 -45.08 24.62
C ILE A 11 38.87 -45.62 23.91
N PHE A 12 38.78 -46.93 23.69
CA PHE A 12 37.68 -47.54 22.94
C PHE A 12 36.52 -48.05 23.83
N ASP A 13 36.74 -48.21 25.14
CA ASP A 13 35.69 -48.67 26.07
C ASP A 13 34.81 -47.51 26.59
N GLY A 14 35.18 -46.26 26.30
CA GLY A 14 34.42 -45.05 26.62
C GLY A 14 33.27 -44.73 25.64
N LEU A 15 33.09 -45.50 24.56
CA LEU A 15 32.03 -45.27 23.56
C LEU A 15 30.87 -46.25 23.62
N ARG A 16 30.64 -46.90 24.77
CA ARG A 16 29.31 -47.44 25.07
C ARG A 16 28.33 -46.28 25.04
N LYS A 17 27.58 -46.16 23.95
CA LYS A 17 26.43 -45.27 23.82
C LYS A 17 25.52 -45.54 25.01
N ASN A 18 25.61 -44.68 26.02
CA ASN A 18 24.72 -44.69 27.17
C ASN A 18 23.29 -44.81 26.62
N GLY A 19 22.55 -45.80 27.13
CA GLY A 19 21.16 -46.01 26.78
C GLY A 19 20.31 -44.76 27.04
N ARG A 20 19.00 -44.85 26.78
CA ARG A 20 18.08 -43.73 26.98
C ARG A 20 18.10 -43.26 28.45
N GLY A 21 18.84 -42.19 28.72
CA GLY A 21 18.94 -41.58 30.06
C GLY A 21 17.60 -41.00 30.51
N LYS A 22 17.27 -41.20 31.80
CA LYS A 22 16.12 -40.57 32.44
C LYS A 22 16.36 -39.06 32.52
N ILE A 23 15.35 -38.26 32.18
CA ILE A 23 15.38 -36.79 32.29
C ILE A 23 14.18 -36.31 33.11
N GLU A 24 14.34 -35.20 33.82
CA GLU A 24 13.24 -34.55 34.55
C GLU A 24 12.18 -33.96 33.59
N ILE A 25 10.91 -33.96 34.01
CA ILE A 25 9.81 -33.34 33.25
C ILE A 25 9.76 -31.83 33.59
N LYS A 26 10.70 -31.09 33.00
CA LYS A 26 10.76 -29.62 33.02
C LYS A 26 11.29 -29.10 31.68
N ARG A 27 11.24 -27.78 31.46
CA ARG A 27 11.81 -27.15 30.26
C ARG A 27 13.32 -27.46 30.19
N ILE A 28 13.79 -27.93 29.03
CA ILE A 28 15.23 -28.15 28.79
C ILE A 28 15.86 -26.81 28.47
N GLU A 29 16.77 -26.32 29.32
CA GLU A 29 17.39 -25.00 29.14
C GLU A 29 18.40 -24.96 27.99
N ASN A 30 19.23 -26.00 27.86
CA ASN A 30 20.18 -26.10 26.76
C ASN A 30 19.44 -26.19 25.40
N THR A 31 19.64 -25.18 24.55
CA THR A 31 18.94 -25.02 23.27
C THR A 31 19.20 -26.18 22.29
N THR A 32 20.43 -26.68 22.21
CA THR A 32 20.79 -27.81 21.33
C THR A 32 20.09 -29.09 21.78
N ASN A 33 20.17 -29.41 23.08
CA ASN A 33 19.49 -30.59 23.65
C ASN A 33 17.97 -30.48 23.52
N ARG A 34 17.41 -29.27 23.70
CA ARG A 34 15.98 -28.99 23.53
C ARG A 34 15.56 -29.22 22.08
N GLN A 35 16.33 -28.76 21.10
CA GLN A 35 16.04 -28.96 19.67
C GLN A 35 16.09 -30.43 19.27
N VAL A 36 17.13 -31.16 19.68
CA VAL A 36 17.26 -32.60 19.41
C VAL A 36 16.12 -33.38 20.06
N THR A 37 15.78 -33.05 21.31
CA THR A 37 14.68 -33.68 22.04
C THR A 37 13.33 -33.36 21.40
N PHE A 38 13.10 -32.12 20.97
CA PHE A 38 11.89 -31.73 20.24
C PHE A 38 11.73 -32.58 18.97
N CYS A 39 12.77 -32.67 18.14
CA CYS A 39 12.72 -33.47 16.91
C CYS A 39 12.37 -34.94 17.20
N LYS A 40 13.01 -35.55 18.22
CA LYS A 40 12.76 -36.95 18.60
C LYS A 40 11.36 -37.15 19.18
N ARG A 41 10.93 -36.31 20.13
CA ARG A 41 9.63 -36.43 20.80
C ARG A 41 8.47 -36.11 19.85
N ARG A 42 8.59 -35.07 19.03
CA ARG A 42 7.60 -34.73 17.99
C ARG A 42 7.40 -35.91 17.04
N ASN A 43 8.48 -36.50 16.53
CA ASN A 43 8.38 -37.66 15.65
C ASN A 43 7.79 -38.89 16.36
N GLY A 44 8.16 -39.13 17.62
CA GLY A 44 7.56 -40.20 18.43
C GLY A 44 6.06 -39.99 18.65
N LEU A 45 5.64 -38.75 18.92
CA LEU A 45 4.23 -38.40 19.12
C LEU A 45 3.42 -38.55 17.82
N LEU A 46 3.96 -38.10 16.69
CA LEU A 46 3.35 -38.29 15.36
C LEU A 46 3.14 -39.77 15.05
N LYS A 47 4.15 -40.62 15.33
CA LYS A 47 4.02 -42.08 15.17
C LYS A 47 2.93 -42.67 16.05
N LYS A 48 2.83 -42.22 17.30
CA LYS A 48 1.79 -42.68 18.22
C LYS A 48 0.39 -42.24 17.80
N ALA A 49 0.23 -41.01 17.31
CA ALA A 49 -1.03 -40.53 16.75
C ALA A 49 -1.45 -41.35 15.53
N TYR A 50 -0.51 -41.68 14.64
CA TYR A 50 -0.74 -42.55 13.50
C TYR A 50 -1.16 -43.97 13.93
N GLU A 51 -0.39 -44.61 14.81
CA GLU A 51 -0.71 -45.94 15.34
C GLU A 51 -2.12 -45.98 15.95
N LEU A 52 -2.48 -44.99 16.78
CA LEU A 52 -3.81 -44.90 17.39
C LEU A 52 -4.92 -44.78 16.33
N SER A 53 -4.73 -43.91 15.34
CA SER A 53 -5.73 -43.71 14.29
C SER A 53 -5.98 -44.97 13.46
N VAL A 54 -4.93 -45.75 13.18
CA VAL A 54 -5.03 -46.96 12.36
C VAL A 54 -5.53 -48.15 13.18
N LEU A 55 -4.99 -48.37 14.37
CA LEU A 55 -5.31 -49.55 15.18
C LEU A 55 -6.73 -49.50 15.76
N CYS A 56 -7.25 -48.30 16.01
CA CYS A 56 -8.55 -48.12 16.67
C CYS A 56 -9.58 -47.46 15.76
N ASP A 57 -9.27 -47.23 14.47
CA ASP A 57 -10.10 -46.46 13.54
C ASP A 57 -10.58 -45.11 14.14
N ALA A 58 -9.70 -44.49 14.91
CA ALA A 58 -10.00 -43.26 15.63
C ALA A 58 -9.67 -42.04 14.77
N GLU A 59 -10.56 -41.05 14.74
CA GLU A 59 -10.22 -39.75 14.17
C GLU A 59 -9.25 -39.00 15.08
N VAL A 60 -8.06 -38.72 14.57
CA VAL A 60 -6.97 -38.10 15.33
C VAL A 60 -6.39 -36.94 14.51
N ALA A 61 -6.26 -35.78 15.16
CA ALA A 61 -5.50 -34.64 14.64
C ALA A 61 -4.48 -34.17 15.69
N LEU A 62 -3.24 -33.93 15.25
CA LEU A 62 -2.15 -33.43 16.08
C LEU A 62 -1.53 -32.20 15.41
N ILE A 63 -1.37 -31.11 16.17
CA ILE A 63 -0.76 -29.87 15.73
C ILE A 63 0.36 -29.49 16.69
N VAL A 64 1.56 -29.24 16.18
CA VAL A 64 2.74 -28.86 16.96
C VAL A 64 3.44 -27.68 16.30
N PHE A 65 3.55 -26.56 17.02
CA PHE A 65 4.38 -25.43 16.63
C PHE A 65 5.73 -25.50 17.34
N SER A 66 6.83 -25.36 16.60
CA SER A 66 8.13 -25.14 17.22
C SER A 66 8.24 -23.73 17.80
N SER A 67 9.21 -23.48 18.68
CA SER A 67 9.48 -22.14 19.21
C SER A 67 9.89 -21.11 18.14
N ARG A 68 10.19 -21.57 16.91
CA ARG A 68 10.47 -20.73 15.74
C ARG A 68 9.23 -20.55 14.83
N GLY A 69 8.05 -20.97 15.27
CA GLY A 69 6.80 -20.87 14.52
C GLY A 69 6.60 -21.92 13.42
N ARG A 70 7.53 -22.89 13.25
CA ARG A 70 7.34 -23.96 12.25
C ARG A 70 6.22 -24.91 12.68
N LEU A 71 5.23 -25.10 11.80
CA LEU A 71 4.12 -26.04 11.95
C LEU A 71 4.56 -27.46 11.60
N TYR A 72 4.15 -28.41 12.44
CA TYR A 72 4.20 -29.85 12.18
C TYR A 72 2.85 -30.44 12.57
N GLU A 73 2.23 -31.18 11.66
CA GLU A 73 0.89 -31.70 11.88
C GLU A 73 0.72 -33.13 11.37
N TYR A 74 -0.30 -33.79 11.89
CA TYR A 74 -0.78 -35.08 11.43
C TYR A 74 -2.30 -35.13 11.56
N SER A 75 -2.97 -35.71 10.55
CA SER A 75 -4.38 -36.09 10.62
C SER A 75 -4.60 -37.28 9.69
N ASN A 76 -5.47 -38.22 10.09
CA ASN A 76 -5.95 -39.28 9.20
C ASN A 76 -7.06 -38.79 8.25
N HIS A 77 -7.53 -37.56 8.43
CA HIS A 77 -8.48 -36.89 7.56
C HIS A 77 -8.02 -35.44 7.32
N SER A 78 -8.87 -34.44 7.56
CA SER A 78 -8.48 -33.03 7.52
C SER A 78 -8.40 -32.46 8.93
N VAL A 79 -7.28 -31.80 9.26
CA VAL A 79 -7.13 -31.03 10.51
C VAL A 79 -8.29 -30.07 10.70
N LYS A 80 -8.71 -29.38 9.62
CA LYS A 80 -9.85 -28.47 9.65
C LYS A 80 -11.15 -29.20 10.00
N ALA A 81 -11.43 -30.34 9.36
CA ALA A 81 -12.63 -31.11 9.61
C ALA A 81 -12.70 -31.62 11.07
N THR A 82 -11.57 -32.10 11.62
CA THR A 82 -11.50 -32.56 13.01
C THR A 82 -11.69 -31.41 13.99
N ILE A 83 -11.09 -30.23 13.73
CA ILE A 83 -11.33 -29.02 14.53
C ILE A 83 -12.80 -28.59 14.46
N ASP A 84 -13.41 -28.63 13.28
CA ASP A 84 -14.81 -28.25 13.10
C ASP A 84 -15.74 -29.22 13.84
N ARG A 85 -15.44 -30.53 13.84
CA ARG A 85 -16.17 -31.53 14.65
C ARG A 85 -16.00 -31.30 16.15
N TYR A 86 -14.77 -31.02 16.60
CA TYR A 86 -14.49 -30.68 18.00
C TYR A 86 -15.30 -29.45 18.46
N LYS A 87 -15.35 -28.40 17.63
CA LYS A 87 -16.12 -27.19 17.91
C LYS A 87 -17.61 -27.50 18.10
N LYS A 88 -18.20 -28.31 17.20
CA LYS A 88 -19.61 -28.74 17.30
C LYS A 88 -19.89 -29.58 18.54
N ALA A 89 -19.04 -30.56 18.83
CA ALA A 89 -19.21 -31.40 20.03
C ALA A 89 -19.04 -30.60 21.33
N SER A 90 -18.17 -29.59 21.32
CA SER A 90 -17.93 -28.71 22.46
C SER A 90 -19.05 -27.67 22.67
N SER A 91 -19.70 -27.19 21.61
CA SER A 91 -20.86 -26.29 21.70
C SER A 91 -22.09 -26.99 22.26
N ASP A 92 -22.31 -28.27 21.93
CA ASP A 92 -23.46 -29.04 22.42
C ASP A 92 -23.35 -29.38 23.92
N SER A 93 -22.14 -29.31 24.49
CA SER A 93 -21.84 -29.76 25.86
C SER A 93 -21.68 -28.63 26.88
N SER A 94 -21.70 -27.36 26.47
CA SER A 94 -21.51 -26.23 27.39
C SER A 94 -22.20 -24.96 26.90
N ASN A 95 -23.13 -24.49 27.71
CA ASN A 95 -23.81 -23.19 27.63
C ASN A 95 -22.87 -21.99 27.89
N ASN A 96 -21.59 -22.12 27.54
CA ASN A 96 -20.55 -21.10 27.71
C ASN A 96 -19.87 -20.88 26.36
N GLY A 97 -20.27 -19.78 25.71
CA GLY A 97 -19.77 -19.38 24.40
C GLY A 97 -18.24 -19.43 24.36
N SER A 98 -17.73 -20.18 23.38
CA SER A 98 -16.29 -20.28 23.14
C SER A 98 -15.69 -18.89 22.89
N ILE A 99 -14.44 -18.65 23.29
CA ILE A 99 -13.70 -17.41 22.93
C ILE A 99 -13.77 -17.14 21.41
N SER A 100 -13.85 -18.20 20.59
CA SER A 100 -14.03 -18.10 19.14
C SER A 100 -15.42 -17.56 18.74
N GLU A 101 -16.48 -17.87 19.48
CA GLU A 101 -17.82 -17.34 19.25
C GLU A 101 -17.92 -15.88 19.70
N ALA A 102 -17.31 -15.54 20.85
CA ALA A 102 -17.22 -14.15 21.31
C ALA A 102 -16.51 -13.24 20.28
N ASN A 103 -15.40 -13.70 19.70
CA ASN A 103 -14.72 -12.96 18.63
C ASN A 103 -15.55 -12.86 17.35
N THR A 104 -16.24 -13.93 16.96
CA THR A 104 -17.09 -13.92 15.76
C THR A 104 -18.27 -12.96 15.93
N GLN A 105 -18.92 -12.98 17.10
CA GLN A 105 -20.01 -12.07 17.44
C GLN A 105 -19.54 -10.62 17.51
N TYR A 106 -18.35 -10.36 18.05
CA TYR A 106 -17.75 -9.03 18.07
C TYR A 106 -17.58 -8.47 16.65
N TYR A 107 -16.93 -9.21 15.75
CA TYR A 107 -16.75 -8.76 14.37
C TYR A 107 -18.08 -8.62 13.62
N GLN A 108 -19.06 -9.46 13.92
CA GLN A 108 -20.41 -9.35 13.33
C GLN A 108 -21.15 -8.09 13.81
N GLN A 109 -21.00 -7.71 15.07
CA GLN A 109 -21.54 -6.44 15.59
C GLN A 109 -20.84 -5.24 14.95
N GLU A 110 -19.51 -5.24 14.88
CA GLU A 110 -18.75 -4.17 14.23
C GLU A 110 -19.12 -4.01 12.75
N ALA A 111 -19.24 -5.12 12.02
CA ALA A 111 -19.70 -5.09 10.64
C ALA A 111 -21.12 -4.53 10.51
N SER A 112 -22.01 -4.83 11.46
CA SER A 112 -23.38 -4.31 11.47
C SER A 112 -23.42 -2.81 11.75
N LYS A 113 -22.59 -2.32 12.68
CA LYS A 113 -22.42 -0.88 12.94
C LYS A 113 -21.91 -0.14 11.70
N LEU A 114 -20.88 -0.68 11.05
CA LEU A 114 -20.33 -0.08 9.82
C LEU A 114 -21.36 -0.03 8.69
N ARG A 115 -22.13 -1.11 8.48
CA ARG A 115 -23.22 -1.12 7.49
C ARG A 115 -24.29 -0.05 7.79
N ALA A 116 -24.66 0.10 9.06
CA ALA A 116 -25.61 1.14 9.47
C ALA A 116 -25.06 2.55 9.21
N GLN A 117 -23.77 2.80 9.49
CA GLN A 117 -23.12 4.08 9.18
C GLN A 117 -23.09 4.37 7.68
N ILE A 118 -22.76 3.37 6.85
CA ILE A 118 -22.77 3.50 5.39
C ILE A 118 -24.18 3.86 4.90
N SER A 119 -25.20 3.14 5.37
CA SER A 119 -26.59 3.40 5.00
C SER A 119 -27.03 4.82 5.43
N ASN A 120 -26.63 5.26 6.63
CA ASN A 120 -26.94 6.61 7.10
C ASN A 120 -26.27 7.68 6.21
N LEU A 121 -24.99 7.54 5.89
CA LEU A 121 -24.26 8.46 5.01
C LEU A 121 -24.86 8.50 3.60
N GLN A 122 -25.23 7.35 3.05
CA GLN A 122 -25.90 7.27 1.75
C GLN A 122 -27.23 8.02 1.76
N ASN A 123 -28.07 7.82 2.79
CA ASN A 123 -29.32 8.56 2.93
C ASN A 123 -29.07 10.06 3.10
N GLN A 124 -28.10 10.47 3.90
CA GLN A 124 -27.75 11.89 4.04
C GLN A 124 -27.33 12.51 2.70
N ASN A 125 -26.55 11.79 1.88
CA ASN A 125 -26.17 12.25 0.54
C ASN A 125 -27.37 12.39 -0.39
N ARG A 126 -28.29 11.41 -0.39
CA ARG A 126 -29.53 11.50 -1.16
C ARG A 126 -30.36 12.71 -0.78
N ASN A 127 -30.49 12.96 0.52
CA ASN A 127 -31.20 14.14 1.02
C ASN A 127 -30.51 15.44 0.59
N MET A 128 -29.18 15.51 0.65
CA MET A 128 -28.40 16.65 0.14
C MET A 128 -28.60 16.89 -1.37
N LEU A 129 -28.91 15.85 -2.14
CA LEU A 129 -29.25 15.94 -3.56
C LEU A 129 -30.74 16.27 -3.82
N GLY A 130 -31.54 16.43 -2.76
CA GLY A 130 -32.97 16.69 -2.86
C GLY A 130 -33.84 15.45 -3.06
N GLU A 131 -33.28 14.24 -2.88
CA GLU A 131 -34.03 13.00 -2.97
C GLU A 131 -34.54 12.52 -1.60
N ALA A 132 -35.56 11.65 -1.60
CA ALA A 132 -36.04 10.91 -0.41
C ALA A 132 -36.40 11.80 0.81
N LEU A 133 -36.83 13.05 0.57
CA LEU A 133 -37.10 14.03 1.62
C LEU A 133 -38.39 13.77 2.42
N GLY A 134 -39.29 12.91 1.92
CA GLY A 134 -40.60 12.67 2.54
C GLY A 134 -40.55 12.08 3.96
N GLY A 135 -39.41 11.52 4.38
CA GLY A 135 -39.20 11.03 5.74
C GLY A 135 -38.64 12.06 6.72
N LEU A 136 -38.34 13.29 6.28
CA LEU A 136 -37.77 14.34 7.13
C LEU A 136 -38.86 15.19 7.78
N SER A 137 -38.64 15.55 9.04
CA SER A 137 -39.43 16.57 9.71
C SER A 137 -39.14 17.97 9.14
N LEU A 138 -40.06 18.92 9.35
CA LEU A 138 -39.88 20.31 8.93
C LEU A 138 -38.59 20.94 9.49
N ARG A 139 -38.23 20.60 10.73
CA ARG A 139 -36.99 21.07 11.36
C ARG A 139 -35.76 20.52 10.65
N GLU A 140 -35.75 19.25 10.31
CA GLU A 140 -34.65 18.62 9.58
C GLU A 140 -34.53 19.17 8.17
N LEU A 141 -35.65 19.44 7.51
CA LEU A 141 -35.68 20.04 6.18
C LEU A 141 -35.10 21.47 6.18
N LYS A 142 -35.47 22.31 7.16
CA LYS A 142 -34.86 23.64 7.34
C LYS A 142 -33.36 23.57 7.61
N ASN A 143 -32.94 22.60 8.42
CA ASN A 143 -31.51 22.39 8.68
C ASN A 143 -30.75 21.98 7.40
N LEU A 144 -31.36 21.12 6.59
CA LEU A 144 -30.81 20.67 5.32
C LEU A 144 -30.70 21.82 4.32
N GLU A 145 -31.77 22.61 4.16
CA GLU A 145 -31.80 23.82 3.34
C GLU A 145 -30.65 24.77 3.72
N GLY A 146 -30.54 25.14 5.00
CA GLY A 146 -29.47 26.02 5.45
C GLY A 146 -28.06 25.45 5.25
N ARG A 147 -27.89 24.11 5.30
CA ARG A 147 -26.61 23.47 4.97
C ARG A 147 -26.28 23.61 3.49
N VAL A 148 -27.25 23.35 2.61
CA VAL A 148 -27.11 23.45 1.15
C VAL A 148 -26.84 24.90 0.75
N GLU A 149 -27.59 25.87 1.27
CA GLU A 149 -27.39 27.30 1.00
C GLU A 149 -25.99 27.77 1.36
N ARG A 150 -25.50 27.42 2.57
CA ARG A 150 -24.12 27.74 2.98
C ARG A 150 -23.09 27.09 2.07
N GLY A 151 -23.32 25.84 1.66
CA GLY A 151 -22.44 25.11 0.73
C GLY A 151 -22.36 25.82 -0.63
N ILE A 152 -23.50 26.16 -1.21
CA ILE A 152 -23.59 26.87 -2.51
C ILE A 152 -22.92 28.24 -2.42
N SER A 153 -23.17 28.99 -1.34
CA SER A 153 -22.56 30.30 -1.12
C SER A 153 -21.03 30.23 -1.08
N ARG A 154 -20.47 29.25 -0.35
CA ARG A 154 -19.02 29.01 -0.29
C ARG A 154 -18.44 28.64 -1.66
N ILE A 155 -19.08 27.73 -2.38
CA ILE A 155 -18.64 27.32 -3.73
C ILE A 155 -18.64 28.52 -4.68
N ARG A 156 -19.70 29.33 -4.66
CA ARG A 156 -19.81 30.52 -5.51
C ARG A 156 -18.74 31.56 -5.19
N SER A 157 -18.52 31.83 -3.91
CA SER A 157 -17.47 32.74 -3.46
C SER A 157 -16.09 32.28 -3.96
N LYS A 158 -15.75 31.00 -3.77
CA LYS A 158 -14.47 30.46 -4.21
C LYS A 158 -14.32 30.46 -5.74
N LYS A 159 -15.38 30.16 -6.48
CA LYS A 159 -15.39 30.25 -7.94
C LYS A 159 -15.12 31.69 -8.41
N ASN A 160 -15.75 32.67 -7.78
CA ASN A 160 -15.53 34.07 -8.11
C ASN A 160 -14.09 34.50 -7.81
N GLU A 161 -13.55 34.13 -6.64
CA GLU A 161 -12.15 34.39 -6.27
C GLU A 161 -11.17 33.84 -7.33
N LEU A 162 -11.35 32.59 -7.74
CA LEU A 162 -10.51 31.95 -8.76
C LEU A 162 -10.67 32.63 -10.13
N LEU A 163 -11.90 33.00 -10.50
CA LEU A 163 -12.16 33.67 -11.77
C LEU A 163 -11.49 35.06 -11.82
N PHE A 164 -11.53 35.82 -10.72
CA PHE A 164 -10.84 37.11 -10.66
C PHE A 164 -9.33 36.95 -10.76
N ALA A 165 -8.74 35.99 -10.06
CA ALA A 165 -7.32 35.70 -10.17
C ALA A 165 -6.90 35.34 -11.60
N GLU A 166 -7.72 34.55 -12.31
CA GLU A 166 -7.48 34.18 -13.71
C GLU A 166 -7.56 35.41 -14.64
N ILE A 167 -8.55 36.28 -14.45
CA ILE A 167 -8.68 37.53 -15.23
C ILE A 167 -7.45 38.42 -15.03
N GLU A 168 -7.01 38.62 -13.78
CA GLU A 168 -5.82 39.42 -13.47
C GLU A 168 -4.55 38.84 -14.11
N TYR A 169 -4.40 37.52 -14.06
CA TYR A 169 -3.28 36.82 -14.71
C TYR A 169 -3.29 37.03 -16.23
N MET A 170 -4.45 36.86 -16.88
CA MET A 170 -4.57 37.02 -18.33
C MET A 170 -4.33 38.46 -18.78
N GLN A 171 -4.82 39.45 -18.03
CA GLN A 171 -4.54 40.87 -18.31
C GLN A 171 -3.05 41.21 -18.22
N LYS A 172 -2.37 40.72 -17.17
CA LYS A 172 -0.91 40.90 -17.05
C LYS A 172 -0.18 40.27 -18.23
N ARG A 173 -0.57 39.06 -18.61
CA ARG A 173 0.03 38.34 -19.75
C ARG A 173 -0.19 39.07 -21.07
N GLU A 174 -1.37 39.66 -21.28
CA GLU A 174 -1.66 40.50 -22.46
C GLU A 174 -0.71 41.69 -22.53
N ILE A 175 -0.52 42.40 -21.42
CA ILE A 175 0.38 43.55 -21.33
C ILE A 175 1.82 43.13 -21.66
N ASP A 176 2.31 42.05 -21.06
CA ASP A 176 3.67 41.55 -21.30
C ASP A 176 3.88 41.14 -22.76
N LEU A 177 2.90 40.46 -23.37
CA LEU A 177 2.93 40.11 -24.79
C LEU A 177 2.88 41.34 -25.68
N HIS A 178 2.11 42.36 -25.32
CA HIS A 178 2.03 43.61 -26.07
C HIS A 178 3.37 44.39 -26.01
N HIS A 179 4.03 44.41 -24.84
CA HIS A 179 5.37 44.98 -24.70
C HIS A 179 6.42 44.22 -25.52
N ASN A 180 6.42 42.90 -25.44
CA ASN A 180 7.34 42.05 -26.21
C ASN A 180 7.14 42.24 -27.73
N ASN A 181 5.90 42.29 -28.19
CA ASN A 181 5.59 42.57 -29.60
C ASN A 181 6.09 43.95 -30.05
N GLN A 182 5.89 45.00 -29.25
CA GLN A 182 6.41 46.33 -29.56
C GLN A 182 7.94 46.33 -29.65
N TYR A 183 8.62 45.70 -28.68
CA TYR A 183 10.08 45.58 -28.67
C TYR A 183 10.60 44.86 -29.93
N LEU A 184 9.98 43.74 -30.30
CA LEU A 184 10.36 42.98 -31.49
C LEU A 184 10.15 43.80 -32.77
N ARG A 185 9.03 44.51 -32.90
CA ARG A 185 8.77 45.40 -34.04
C ARG A 185 9.83 46.50 -34.16
N ALA A 186 10.22 47.12 -33.05
CA ALA A 186 11.29 48.13 -33.04
C ALA A 186 12.64 47.53 -33.47
N LYS A 187 12.97 46.32 -33.00
CA LYS A 187 14.22 45.63 -33.36
C LYS A 187 14.25 45.19 -34.83
N ILE A 188 13.11 44.76 -35.39
CA ILE A 188 12.98 44.46 -36.82
C ILE A 188 13.24 45.73 -37.64
N ALA A 189 12.58 46.85 -37.31
CA ALA A 189 12.77 48.11 -38.02
C ALA A 189 14.21 48.63 -37.94
N GLU A 190 14.91 48.43 -36.82
CA GLU A 190 16.34 48.73 -36.71
C GLU A 190 17.20 47.85 -37.62
N THR A 191 16.95 46.53 -37.61
CA THR A 191 17.68 45.58 -38.45
C THR A 191 17.48 45.87 -39.94
N GLU A 192 16.26 46.18 -40.35
CA GLU A 192 15.94 46.58 -41.73
C GLU A 192 16.67 47.86 -42.14
N ARG A 193 16.76 48.86 -41.25
CA ARG A 193 17.54 50.10 -41.51
C ARG A 193 19.03 49.82 -41.66
N VAL A 194 19.60 48.97 -40.80
CA VAL A 194 21.02 48.57 -40.90
C VAL A 194 21.29 47.79 -42.18
N GLN A 195 20.39 46.89 -42.57
CA GLN A 195 20.52 46.12 -43.81
C GLN A 195 20.39 46.99 -45.07
N GLN A 196 19.48 47.98 -45.07
CA GLN A 196 19.40 48.99 -46.12
C GLN A 196 20.70 49.81 -46.18
N HIS A 197 21.23 50.27 -45.05
CA HIS A 197 22.49 51.03 -45.00
C HIS A 197 23.69 50.21 -45.52
N MET A 198 23.76 48.92 -45.19
CA MET A 198 24.80 48.00 -45.71
C MET A 198 24.70 47.75 -47.21
N ASN A 199 23.48 47.71 -47.77
CA ASN A 199 23.27 47.55 -49.21
C ASN A 199 23.60 48.81 -50.04
N LEU A 200 23.79 49.98 -49.41
CA LEU A 200 24.19 51.22 -50.08
C LEU A 200 25.71 51.47 -50.06
N MET A 201 26.53 50.57 -49.49
CA MET A 201 27.99 50.64 -49.57
C MET A 201 28.49 49.89 -50.83
N PRO A 202 29.04 50.57 -51.85
CA PRO A 202 29.60 49.91 -53.01
C PRO A 202 30.96 49.30 -52.64
N GLY A 203 31.05 47.98 -52.60
CA GLY A 203 32.31 47.27 -52.47
C GLY A 203 32.92 46.95 -53.84
N SER A 204 33.85 47.77 -54.31
CA SER A 204 34.92 47.38 -55.24
C SER A 204 36.24 47.74 -54.56
N SER A 205 37.19 46.84 -54.32
CA SER A 205 37.62 45.75 -55.20
C SER A 205 38.19 44.53 -54.45
N ASP A 206 37.75 43.36 -54.91
CA ASP A 206 38.42 42.06 -54.96
C ASP A 206 39.00 41.43 -53.68
N PHE A 207 38.22 40.53 -53.08
CA PHE A 207 38.72 39.18 -52.77
C PHE A 207 37.56 38.17 -52.73
N GLU A 208 37.72 37.11 -53.49
CA GLU A 208 36.82 35.96 -53.66
C GLU A 208 36.72 35.14 -52.37
N LEU A 209 35.52 35.01 -51.75
CA LEU A 209 35.03 33.75 -51.15
C LEU A 209 33.60 33.87 -50.56
N GLY A 210 32.76 32.87 -50.89
CA GLY A 210 31.67 32.39 -50.05
C GLY A 210 30.26 32.86 -50.41
N GLN A 211 29.44 31.93 -50.92
CA GLN A 211 28.00 32.11 -51.15
C GLN A 211 27.27 32.72 -49.93
N PRO A 212 26.26 33.58 -50.11
CA PRO A 212 25.44 34.02 -48.99
C PRO A 212 24.65 32.81 -48.50
N GLN A 213 25.01 32.29 -47.33
CA GLN A 213 24.13 31.34 -46.65
C GLN A 213 22.78 32.02 -46.46
N THR A 214 21.74 31.38 -47.00
CA THR A 214 20.35 31.76 -46.76
C THR A 214 20.17 31.93 -45.26
N PHE A 215 19.88 33.15 -44.82
CA PHE A 215 19.62 33.45 -43.42
C PHE A 215 18.32 32.74 -43.04
N ASP A 216 18.42 31.51 -42.54
CA ASP A 216 17.27 30.70 -42.15
C ASP A 216 16.76 31.24 -40.80
N ALA A 217 15.81 32.17 -40.87
CA ALA A 217 15.11 32.76 -39.72
C ALA A 217 14.38 31.73 -38.84
N ARG A 218 14.43 30.44 -39.20
CA ARG A 218 13.83 29.34 -38.43
C ARG A 218 14.64 28.91 -37.20
N ASN A 219 15.89 29.34 -37.05
CA ASN A 219 16.74 28.88 -35.94
C ASN A 219 16.68 29.73 -34.65
N PHE A 220 15.92 30.84 -34.61
CA PHE A 220 15.81 31.67 -33.40
C PHE A 220 14.59 31.34 -32.51
N LEU A 221 13.73 30.42 -32.93
CA LEU A 221 12.66 29.89 -32.09
C LEU A 221 13.12 28.59 -31.44
N GLN A 222 14.02 28.69 -30.46
CA GLN A 222 14.00 27.69 -29.40
C GLN A 222 12.75 27.98 -28.57
N VAL A 223 11.66 27.29 -28.93
CA VAL A 223 10.41 27.22 -28.15
C VAL A 223 10.72 26.50 -26.84
N ASN A 224 11.36 27.20 -25.91
CA ASN A 224 11.61 26.74 -24.54
C ASN A 224 10.62 27.40 -23.56
N GLY A 225 9.33 27.42 -23.93
CA GLY A 225 8.28 28.02 -23.09
C GLY A 225 6.91 27.35 -23.16
N LEU A 226 6.75 26.29 -23.95
CA LEU A 226 5.54 25.46 -23.95
C LEU A 226 5.83 24.17 -23.18
N GLN A 227 5.90 24.27 -21.86
CA GLN A 227 5.52 23.16 -21.00
C GLN A 227 4.17 23.53 -20.38
N PRO A 228 3.09 22.77 -20.63
CA PRO A 228 1.91 22.87 -19.78
C PRO A 228 2.35 22.38 -18.40
N ASN A 229 2.36 23.26 -17.41
CA ASN A 229 2.41 22.85 -16.01
C ASN A 229 1.04 22.24 -15.69
N ASP A 230 0.85 20.97 -16.06
CA ASP A 230 -0.18 20.10 -15.48
C ASP A 230 0.29 19.65 -14.08
N ASP A 231 0.44 20.61 -13.17
CA ASP A 231 0.53 20.29 -11.75
C ASP A 231 -0.88 20.41 -11.16
N PRO A 232 -1.50 19.31 -10.70
CA PRO A 232 -2.77 19.39 -9.99
C PRO A 232 -2.55 20.12 -8.65
N PRO A 233 -3.49 20.97 -8.21
CA PRO A 233 -3.34 21.67 -6.95
C PRO A 233 -3.32 20.64 -5.81
N LEU A 234 -2.28 20.74 -4.96
CA LEU A 234 -2.15 20.02 -3.71
C LEU A 234 -3.47 20.08 -2.93
N GLN A 235 -4.07 18.91 -2.71
CA GLN A 235 -5.15 18.76 -1.75
C GLN A 235 -4.61 19.10 -0.35
N LEU A 236 -5.10 20.20 0.23
CA LEU A 236 -5.00 20.42 1.65
C LEU A 236 -5.90 19.40 2.36
N VAL A 237 -5.28 18.54 3.16
CA VAL A 237 -5.91 17.77 4.24
C VAL A 237 -6.32 18.71 5.36
#